data_AF-A0A6B2L336-F1
#
_entry.id   AF-A0A6B2L336-F1
#
_cell.length_a   1.000
_cell.length_b   1.000
_cell.length_c   1.000
_cell.angle_alpha   90.00
_cell.angle_beta   90.00
_cell.angle_gamma   90.00
#
_symmetry.space_group_name_H-M   'P 1'
#
loop_
_entity.id
_entity.type
_entity.pdbx_description
1 polymer ?
#
loop_
_entity_poly.entity_id
_entity_poly.type
_entity_poly.pdbx_seq_one_letter_code
_entity_poly.pdbx_strand_id
1 'polypeptide(L)'
;MLEIFPYRTAGMEQFTAMRDLYFKNATHIMLVFSLTHPSGLDKVIEYHNLMKELKATTKILLVGTKSDLKDQRRVTKEEGQALADKIGCPYIEVSSKLNQNVTEAILELVAMGEARKIPPYIEKEGISGSTMVSDLEGLLNNNFLSDLKVICEQKSIYLHKVIVSLRFPTFLEFFDKSCVFNCTKVTYNDLMVLLRWIYTGTFVHPHPEDLKPAIIYLQLFPLLPDLSKLNESPSKTTVPSFKMIFNETALSDITLVVGNTKYPAHQQILSCRSSYFRTMFQSGFKESHASNLTITVKETLPEIFLEVLKYIYTDEVEIQEDNWQNLFNASLVFGIEGLTRMVEKFLIQNTNLDNVVLIYSFYLEYAQQLPCLYEKIRYVVGYHLPLIVNTKSFKALSKKLQQDLEEMKIEGSWRIDQPNLLPKKKENCSIQ
;
A
#
# COMPACT_ATOMS: atom_id res chain seq x y z
N MET A 1 18.89 1.96 -22.92
CA MET A 1 19.11 1.57 -24.33
C MET A 1 19.02 0.06 -24.38
N LEU A 2 18.12 -0.46 -25.21
CA LEU A 2 17.80 -1.88 -25.36
C LEU A 2 18.41 -2.31 -26.70
N GLU A 3 19.34 -3.26 -26.69
CA GLU A 3 20.09 -3.64 -27.89
C GLU A 3 19.87 -5.10 -28.25
N ILE A 4 19.55 -5.34 -29.52
CA ILE A 4 19.27 -6.66 -30.08
C ILE A 4 20.48 -7.02 -30.95
N PHE A 5 21.19 -8.10 -30.60
CA PHE A 5 22.29 -8.63 -31.41
C PHE A 5 21.82 -9.82 -32.25
N PRO A 6 21.45 -9.62 -33.53
CA PRO A 6 21.14 -10.74 -34.41
C PRO A 6 22.42 -11.45 -34.88
N TYR A 7 22.36 -12.79 -34.92
CA TYR A 7 23.42 -13.69 -35.42
C TYR A 7 23.90 -13.41 -36.88
N ARG A 8 23.20 -12.57 -37.64
CA ARG A 8 23.59 -12.14 -39.00
C ARG A 8 23.56 -10.62 -39.14
N THR A 9 24.56 -9.94 -38.60
CA THR A 9 25.07 -8.70 -39.24
C THR A 9 26.32 -9.08 -40.02
N ALA A 10 26.15 -9.33 -41.32
CA ALA A 10 27.28 -9.24 -42.25
C ALA A 10 27.86 -7.82 -42.11
N GLY A 11 29.11 -7.71 -41.65
CA GLY A 11 29.85 -6.45 -41.57
C GLY A 11 30.16 -5.87 -40.18
N MET A 12 29.90 -6.58 -39.07
CA MET A 12 30.22 -6.08 -37.72
C MET A 12 31.41 -6.79 -37.03
N GLU A 13 32.25 -7.51 -37.78
CA GLU A 13 33.56 -7.95 -37.28
C GLU A 13 34.58 -6.79 -37.25
N GLN A 14 34.27 -5.63 -37.85
CA GLN A 14 35.21 -4.51 -37.98
C GLN A 14 35.23 -3.53 -36.79
N PHE A 15 34.38 -3.69 -35.77
CA PHE A 15 34.39 -2.79 -34.61
C PHE A 15 34.20 -3.53 -33.27
N THR A 16 35.13 -4.42 -32.95
CA THR A 16 35.27 -5.09 -31.63
C THR A 16 35.14 -4.09 -30.48
N ALA A 17 35.74 -2.89 -30.62
CA ALA A 17 35.68 -1.82 -29.62
C ALA A 17 34.25 -1.27 -29.37
N MET A 18 33.41 -1.20 -30.40
CA MET A 18 32.03 -0.73 -30.24
C MET A 18 31.18 -1.79 -29.53
N ARG A 19 31.31 -3.06 -29.91
CA ARG A 19 30.63 -4.18 -29.26
C ARG A 19 30.94 -4.26 -27.76
N ASP A 20 32.22 -4.12 -27.39
CA ASP A 20 32.62 -4.21 -25.99
C ASP A 20 32.08 -3.02 -25.18
N LEU A 21 32.01 -1.83 -25.79
CA LEU A 21 31.37 -0.64 -25.20
C LEU A 21 29.86 -0.85 -25.01
N TYR A 22 29.19 -1.48 -25.97
CA TYR A 22 27.77 -1.82 -25.90
C TYR A 22 27.49 -2.80 -24.76
N PHE A 23 28.26 -3.89 -24.67
CA PHE A 23 28.14 -4.84 -23.57
C PHE A 23 28.41 -4.21 -22.20
N LYS A 24 29.39 -3.30 -22.11
CA LYS A 24 29.71 -2.63 -20.85
C LYS A 24 28.64 -1.63 -20.39
N ASN A 25 27.97 -0.96 -21.32
CA ASN A 25 27.02 0.12 -21.02
C ASN A 25 25.55 -0.30 -21.08
N ALA A 26 25.24 -1.46 -21.65
CA ALA A 26 23.88 -1.95 -21.74
C ALA A 26 23.34 -2.35 -20.36
N THR A 27 22.14 -1.87 -20.04
CA THR A 27 21.41 -2.30 -18.83
C THR A 27 20.74 -3.66 -19.03
N HIS A 28 20.33 -3.96 -20.26
CA HIS A 28 19.60 -5.16 -20.66
C HIS A 28 20.07 -5.60 -22.05
N ILE A 29 20.26 -6.91 -22.25
CA ILE A 29 20.65 -7.50 -23.54
C ILE A 29 19.77 -8.71 -23.84
N MET A 30 19.30 -8.80 -25.08
CA MET A 30 18.73 -10.04 -25.64
C MET A 30 19.79 -10.78 -26.45
N LEU A 31 20.12 -12.00 -26.03
CA LEU A 31 20.96 -12.90 -26.80
C LEU A 31 20.06 -13.77 -27.68
N VAL A 32 20.18 -13.59 -29.00
CA VAL A 32 19.25 -14.18 -29.96
C VAL A 32 19.96 -15.23 -30.81
N PHE A 33 19.45 -16.47 -30.80
CA PHE A 33 19.94 -17.56 -31.66
C PHE A 33 18.80 -18.15 -32.50
N SER A 34 19.14 -19.01 -33.47
CA SER A 34 18.17 -19.63 -34.38
C SER A 34 17.96 -21.09 -34.00
N LEU A 35 16.72 -21.53 -33.79
CA LEU A 35 16.40 -22.92 -33.44
C LEU A 35 16.74 -23.93 -34.55
N THR A 36 16.97 -23.44 -35.76
CA THR A 36 17.41 -24.24 -36.91
C THR A 36 18.94 -24.35 -37.05
N HIS A 37 19.72 -23.64 -36.22
CA HIS A 37 21.18 -23.58 -36.32
C HIS A 37 21.83 -23.78 -34.93
N PRO A 38 22.29 -25.01 -34.61
CA PRO A 38 22.86 -25.33 -33.29
C PRO A 38 24.10 -24.50 -32.93
N SER A 39 24.91 -24.11 -33.92
CA SER A 39 26.09 -23.25 -33.73
C SER A 39 25.77 -21.86 -33.17
N GLY A 40 24.49 -21.47 -33.11
CA GLY A 40 24.05 -20.27 -32.41
C GLY A 40 24.25 -20.35 -30.89
N LEU A 41 24.15 -21.55 -30.29
CA LEU A 41 24.37 -21.75 -28.85
C LEU A 41 25.82 -21.50 -28.45
N ASP A 42 26.78 -21.92 -29.29
CA ASP A 42 28.20 -21.70 -29.06
C ASP A 42 28.53 -20.20 -28.99
N LYS A 43 27.94 -19.40 -29.89
CA LYS A 43 28.12 -17.94 -29.88
C LYS A 43 27.47 -17.26 -28.68
N VAL A 44 26.32 -17.75 -28.22
CA VAL A 44 25.69 -17.24 -26.98
C VAL A 44 26.65 -17.44 -25.80
N ILE A 45 27.30 -18.60 -25.71
CA ILE A 45 28.31 -18.88 -24.68
C ILE A 45 29.52 -17.94 -24.82
N GLU A 46 30.01 -17.75 -26.05
CA GLU A 46 31.11 -16.82 -26.34
C GLU A 46 30.78 -15.39 -25.87
N TYR A 47 29.62 -14.85 -26.25
CA TYR A 47 29.20 -13.51 -25.83
C TYR A 47 28.96 -13.40 -24.32
N HIS A 48 28.42 -14.44 -23.68
CA HIS A 48 28.28 -14.46 -22.22
C HIS A 48 29.63 -14.40 -21.50
N ASN A 49 30.62 -15.17 -21.97
CA ASN A 49 31.96 -15.15 -21.40
C ASN A 49 32.62 -13.78 -21.60
N LEU A 50 32.48 -13.19 -22.78
CA LEU A 50 32.97 -11.84 -23.04
C LEU A 50 32.31 -10.79 -22.13
N MET A 51 30.99 -10.86 -21.92
CA MET A 51 30.29 -9.97 -20.99
C MET A 51 30.80 -10.12 -19.55
N LYS A 52 31.11 -11.36 -19.11
CA LYS A 52 31.75 -11.62 -17.81
C LYS A 52 33.15 -11.01 -17.72
N GLU A 53 33.97 -11.17 -18.75
CA GLU A 53 35.32 -10.59 -18.82
C GLU A 53 35.29 -9.06 -18.75
N LEU A 54 34.34 -8.43 -19.45
CA LEU A 54 34.10 -6.98 -19.42
C LEU A 54 33.47 -6.48 -18.11
N LYS A 55 33.15 -7.40 -17.18
CA LYS A 55 32.43 -7.13 -15.92
C LYS A 55 31.13 -6.36 -16.14
N ALA A 56 30.42 -6.67 -17.23
CA ALA A 56 29.11 -6.11 -17.51
C ALA A 56 28.12 -6.50 -16.39
N THR A 57 27.32 -5.55 -15.92
CA THR A 57 26.26 -5.79 -14.90
C THR A 57 24.89 -5.99 -15.54
N THR A 58 24.90 -6.35 -16.81
CA THR A 58 23.74 -6.39 -17.71
C THR A 58 22.84 -7.57 -17.43
N LYS A 59 21.52 -7.34 -17.43
CA LYS A 59 20.53 -8.42 -17.39
C LYS A 59 20.36 -9.03 -18.77
N ILE A 60 20.28 -10.36 -18.84
CA ILE A 60 20.25 -11.10 -20.09
C ILE A 60 18.88 -11.78 -20.23
N LEU A 61 18.29 -11.75 -21.43
CA LEU A 61 17.22 -12.65 -21.85
C LEU A 61 17.73 -13.49 -23.01
N LEU A 62 17.58 -14.81 -22.92
CA LEU A 62 17.91 -15.73 -24.01
C LEU A 62 16.70 -15.92 -24.93
N VAL A 63 16.90 -15.80 -26.25
CA VAL A 63 15.81 -15.87 -27.23
C VAL A 63 16.13 -16.85 -28.36
N GLY A 64 15.30 -17.89 -28.50
CA GLY A 64 15.35 -18.84 -29.60
C GLY A 64 14.41 -18.44 -30.73
N THR A 65 14.92 -18.09 -31.91
CA THR A 65 14.12 -17.62 -33.06
C THR A 65 13.80 -18.73 -34.05
N LYS A 66 12.79 -18.48 -34.91
CA LYS A 66 12.28 -19.40 -35.95
C LYS A 66 11.55 -20.62 -35.40
N SER A 67 10.81 -20.44 -34.31
CA SER A 67 9.98 -21.50 -33.72
C SER A 67 8.90 -22.04 -34.66
N ASP A 68 8.55 -21.29 -35.71
CA ASP A 68 7.63 -21.71 -36.77
C ASP A 68 8.18 -22.81 -37.69
N LEU A 69 9.50 -22.95 -37.80
CA LEU A 69 10.15 -23.93 -38.68
C LEU A 69 10.35 -25.27 -37.96
N LYS A 70 9.25 -25.92 -37.56
CA LYS A 70 9.28 -27.17 -36.77
C LYS A 70 10.07 -28.28 -37.45
N ASP A 71 9.91 -28.47 -38.76
CA ASP A 71 10.58 -29.53 -39.53
C ASP A 71 12.08 -29.28 -39.73
N GLN A 72 12.52 -28.02 -39.56
CA GLN A 72 13.93 -27.62 -39.67
C GLN A 72 14.54 -27.36 -38.28
N ARG A 73 13.81 -27.62 -37.20
CA ARG A 73 14.30 -27.45 -35.84
C ARG A 73 15.47 -28.41 -35.62
N ARG A 74 16.58 -27.85 -35.16
CA ARG A 74 17.79 -28.60 -34.79
C ARG A 74 18.21 -28.35 -33.34
N VAL A 75 17.56 -27.42 -32.65
CA VAL A 75 17.72 -27.16 -31.22
C VAL A 75 16.36 -27.37 -30.56
N THR A 76 16.33 -28.29 -29.61
CA THR A 76 15.16 -28.60 -28.78
C THR A 76 14.92 -27.50 -27.75
N LYS A 77 13.71 -27.47 -27.18
CA LYS A 77 13.38 -26.47 -26.16
C LYS A 77 14.19 -26.73 -24.88
N GLU A 78 14.44 -28.00 -24.59
CA GLU A 78 15.22 -28.48 -23.45
C GLU A 78 16.68 -28.03 -23.55
N GLU A 79 17.30 -28.11 -24.72
CA GLU A 79 18.67 -27.61 -24.96
C GLU A 79 18.75 -26.08 -24.77
N GLY A 80 17.76 -25.34 -25.27
CA GLY A 80 17.67 -23.89 -25.08
C GLY A 80 17.51 -23.52 -23.61
N GLN A 81 16.63 -24.21 -22.88
CA GLN A 81 16.40 -23.99 -21.46
C GLN A 81 17.64 -24.35 -20.62
N ALA A 82 18.30 -25.48 -20.90
CA ALA A 82 19.51 -25.88 -20.20
C ALA A 82 20.65 -24.86 -20.33
N LEU A 83 20.78 -24.21 -21.50
CA LEU A 83 21.73 -23.12 -21.67
C LEU A 83 21.33 -21.88 -20.85
N ALA A 84 20.04 -21.54 -20.83
CA ALA A 84 19.52 -20.42 -20.05
C ALA A 84 19.78 -20.60 -18.55
N ASP A 85 19.53 -21.80 -18.02
CA ASP A 85 19.77 -22.17 -16.63
C ASP A 85 21.27 -22.08 -16.29
N LYS A 86 22.15 -22.50 -17.21
CA LYS A 86 23.61 -22.36 -17.07
C LYS A 86 24.07 -20.90 -17.06
N ILE A 87 23.40 -20.04 -17.82
CA ILE A 87 23.68 -18.59 -17.87
C ILE A 87 23.09 -17.88 -16.64
N GLY A 88 21.99 -18.39 -16.10
CA GLY A 88 21.21 -17.77 -15.04
C GLY A 88 20.23 -16.72 -15.57
N CYS A 89 19.65 -16.94 -16.75
CA CYS A 89 18.72 -16.01 -17.39
C CYS A 89 17.41 -16.68 -17.85
N PRO A 90 16.32 -15.92 -18.04
CA PRO A 90 15.10 -16.43 -18.65
C PRO A 90 15.28 -16.80 -20.13
N TYR A 91 14.40 -17.67 -20.63
CA TYR A 91 14.42 -18.17 -22.02
C TYR A 91 13.04 -18.12 -22.67
N ILE A 92 12.97 -17.54 -23.86
CA ILE A 92 11.74 -17.46 -24.67
C ILE A 92 12.02 -17.87 -26.12
N GLU A 93 11.18 -18.74 -26.67
CA GLU A 93 11.21 -19.05 -28.10
C GLU A 93 10.21 -18.18 -28.87
N VAL A 94 10.65 -17.58 -29.99
CA VAL A 94 9.86 -16.62 -30.79
C VAL A 94 9.80 -17.01 -32.26
N SER A 95 8.70 -16.64 -32.93
CA SER A 95 8.63 -16.59 -34.38
C SER A 95 8.42 -15.16 -34.82
N SER A 96 9.47 -14.56 -35.37
CA SER A 96 9.36 -13.23 -36.00
C SER A 96 8.43 -13.24 -37.22
N LYS A 97 8.30 -14.38 -37.90
CA LYS A 97 7.42 -14.53 -39.07
C LYS A 97 5.95 -14.56 -38.67
N LEU A 98 5.62 -15.27 -37.61
CA LEU A 98 4.25 -15.40 -37.11
C LEU A 98 3.90 -14.36 -36.03
N ASN A 99 4.85 -13.48 -35.69
CA ASN A 99 4.76 -12.54 -34.57
C ASN A 99 4.37 -13.23 -33.25
N GLN A 100 4.88 -14.44 -33.01
CA GLN A 100 4.61 -15.23 -31.80
C GLN A 100 5.70 -15.01 -30.77
N ASN A 101 5.30 -14.75 -29.52
CA ASN A 101 6.17 -14.56 -28.35
C ASN A 101 7.15 -13.37 -28.46
N VAL A 102 7.06 -12.56 -29.52
CA VAL A 102 7.96 -11.41 -29.74
C VAL A 102 7.69 -10.32 -28.70
N THR A 103 6.42 -10.02 -28.45
CA THR A 103 6.01 -9.04 -27.44
C THR A 103 6.37 -9.53 -26.05
N GLU A 104 6.09 -10.79 -25.75
CA GLU A 104 6.39 -11.48 -24.50
C GLU A 104 7.89 -11.45 -24.19
N ALA A 105 8.76 -11.64 -25.19
CA ALA A 105 10.20 -11.52 -25.02
C ALA A 105 10.64 -10.08 -24.69
N ILE A 106 10.02 -9.07 -25.30
CA ILE A 106 10.31 -7.67 -24.98
C ILE A 106 9.81 -7.34 -23.56
N LEU A 107 8.63 -7.81 -23.19
CA LEU A 107 8.05 -7.62 -21.87
C LEU A 107 8.92 -8.21 -20.78
N GLU A 108 9.37 -9.45 -20.96
CA GLU A 108 10.24 -10.14 -20.02
C GLU A 108 11.55 -9.36 -19.80
N LEU A 109 12.15 -8.83 -20.86
CA LEU A 109 13.36 -8.01 -20.76
C LEU A 109 13.12 -6.68 -20.02
N VAL A 110 11.95 -6.04 -20.22
CA VAL A 110 11.58 -4.82 -19.51
C VAL A 110 11.30 -5.08 -18.03
N ALA A 111 10.56 -6.14 -17.72
CA ALA A 111 10.24 -6.56 -16.35
C ALA A 111 11.51 -6.89 -15.54
N MET A 112 12.51 -7.50 -16.18
CA MET A 112 13.83 -7.66 -15.58
C MET A 112 14.43 -6.32 -15.13
N GLY A 113 14.12 -5.19 -15.78
CA GLY A 113 14.63 -3.86 -15.46
C GLY A 113 13.95 -3.14 -14.30
N GLU A 114 12.80 -3.63 -13.85
CA GLU A 114 11.96 -2.98 -12.83
C GLU A 114 12.55 -3.05 -11.41
N ALA A 115 13.69 -3.71 -11.23
CA ALA A 115 14.49 -3.57 -9.99
C ALA A 115 15.13 -2.17 -9.82
N ARG A 116 14.87 -1.20 -10.72
CA ARG A 116 15.07 0.22 -10.40
C ARG A 116 13.88 0.70 -9.59
N LYS A 117 14.08 0.72 -8.26
CA LYS A 117 13.21 1.31 -7.25
C LYS A 117 12.40 2.47 -7.84
N ILE A 118 11.09 2.29 -7.92
CA ILE A 118 10.12 3.38 -7.87
C ILE A 118 10.68 4.40 -6.87
N PRO A 119 10.77 5.71 -7.18
CA PRO A 119 11.12 6.68 -6.17
C PRO A 119 10.27 6.35 -4.95
N PRO A 120 10.86 6.09 -3.77
CA PRO A 120 10.10 5.67 -2.61
C PRO A 120 8.93 6.64 -2.48
N TYR A 121 7.74 6.11 -2.21
CA TYR A 121 6.59 6.93 -1.86
C TYR A 121 7.07 7.96 -0.83
N ILE A 122 7.23 9.21 -1.27
CA ILE A 122 7.54 10.31 -0.38
C ILE A 122 6.16 10.77 0.07
N GLU A 123 5.73 10.20 1.19
CA GLU A 123 4.63 10.73 1.98
C GLU A 123 4.88 12.25 2.10
N LYS A 124 4.09 13.08 1.40
CA LYS A 124 4.27 14.53 1.50
C LYS A 124 3.99 14.89 2.96
N GLU A 125 5.01 15.34 3.69
CA GLU A 125 4.85 15.90 5.02
C GLU A 125 3.76 16.99 4.96
N GLY A 126 2.68 16.79 5.72
CA GLY A 126 1.50 17.67 5.71
C GLY A 126 0.18 16.99 5.34
N ILE A 127 0.20 15.75 4.85
CA ILE A 127 -0.99 14.91 4.66
C ILE A 127 -0.92 13.75 5.65
N SER A 128 -1.08 14.00 6.96
CA SER A 128 -1.42 12.99 7.99
C SER A 128 -2.80 13.40 8.54
N GLY A 129 -3.93 12.75 8.30
CA GLY A 129 -4.22 11.36 8.61
C GLY A 129 -4.27 11.30 10.11
N SER A 130 -5.46 11.45 10.72
CA SER A 130 -5.55 11.34 12.17
C SER A 130 -5.17 9.92 12.60
N THR A 131 -4.20 9.83 13.50
CA THR A 131 -3.82 8.58 14.15
C THR A 131 -4.75 8.32 15.31
N MET A 132 -4.89 7.07 15.78
CA MET A 132 -5.61 6.81 17.03
C MET A 132 -5.05 7.65 18.19
N VAL A 133 -3.73 7.87 18.23
CA VAL A 133 -3.08 8.73 19.23
C VAL A 133 -3.61 10.16 19.17
N SER A 134 -3.62 10.80 17.98
CA SER A 134 -4.10 12.17 17.84
C SER A 134 -5.60 12.31 18.14
N ASP A 135 -6.40 11.30 17.81
CA ASP A 135 -7.85 11.31 18.08
C ASP A 135 -8.16 11.14 19.58
N LEU A 136 -7.40 10.29 20.27
CA LEU A 136 -7.51 10.13 21.73
C LEU A 136 -7.00 11.36 22.48
N GLU A 137 -5.93 12.01 21.99
CA GLU A 137 -5.50 13.32 22.48
C GLU A 137 -6.60 14.38 22.29
N GLY A 138 -7.23 14.40 21.11
CA GLY A 138 -8.37 15.27 20.84
C GLY A 138 -9.51 15.03 21.83
N LEU A 139 -9.80 13.76 22.15
CA LEU A 139 -10.83 13.35 23.09
C LEU A 139 -10.50 13.71 24.55
N LEU A 140 -9.25 13.57 25.00
CA LEU A 140 -8.81 14.00 26.34
C LEU A 140 -8.95 15.53 26.53
N ASN A 141 -8.73 16.29 25.47
CA ASN A 141 -8.77 17.75 25.49
C ASN A 141 -10.18 18.33 25.28
N ASN A 142 -11.21 17.48 25.16
CA ASN A 142 -12.60 17.90 25.02
C ASN A 142 -13.52 17.15 26.00
N ASN A 143 -14.72 17.67 26.23
CA ASN A 143 -15.68 17.08 27.18
C ASN A 143 -16.73 16.20 26.47
N PHE A 144 -16.52 15.88 25.20
CA PHE A 144 -17.54 15.25 24.36
C PHE A 144 -17.79 13.80 24.77
N LEU A 145 -19.03 13.48 25.17
CA LEU A 145 -19.43 12.15 25.68
C LEU A 145 -18.64 11.69 26.92
N SER A 146 -18.06 12.64 27.66
CA SER A 146 -17.43 12.35 28.94
C SER A 146 -18.46 11.91 29.98
N ASP A 147 -18.11 10.86 30.73
CA ASP A 147 -18.97 10.20 31.72
C ASP A 147 -18.28 10.06 33.09
N LEU A 148 -17.14 10.73 33.23
CA LEU A 148 -16.28 10.73 34.40
C LEU A 148 -15.74 12.13 34.67
N LYS A 149 -15.75 12.58 35.93
CA LYS A 149 -15.22 13.89 36.31
C LYS A 149 -14.15 13.74 37.39
N VAL A 150 -12.98 14.33 37.17
CA VAL A 150 -11.91 14.43 38.16
C VAL A 150 -11.72 15.90 38.54
N ILE A 151 -11.68 16.19 39.83
CA ILE A 151 -11.40 17.52 40.35
C ILE A 151 -9.99 17.51 40.94
N CYS A 152 -9.10 18.35 40.41
CA CYS A 152 -7.71 18.47 40.85
C CYS A 152 -7.35 19.95 40.94
N GLU A 153 -6.86 20.42 42.10
CA GLU A 153 -6.52 21.84 42.32
C GLU A 153 -7.64 22.80 41.87
N GLN A 154 -8.90 22.49 42.21
CA GLN A 154 -10.11 23.24 41.83
C GLN A 154 -10.44 23.24 40.32
N LYS A 155 -9.66 22.55 39.49
CA LYS A 155 -9.95 22.37 38.06
C LYS A 155 -10.75 21.09 37.85
N SER A 156 -11.76 21.17 36.98
CA SER A 156 -12.54 20.00 36.54
C SER A 156 -11.96 19.43 35.26
N ILE A 157 -11.65 18.14 35.27
CA ILE A 157 -11.18 17.36 34.13
C ILE A 157 -12.28 16.35 33.80
N TYR A 158 -12.67 16.26 32.54
CA TYR A 158 -13.71 15.36 32.06
C TYR A 158 -13.07 14.21 31.29
N LEU A 159 -13.44 12.98 31.64
CA LEU A 159 -12.81 11.76 31.16
C LEU A 159 -13.86 10.75 30.70
N HIS A 160 -13.38 9.67 30.10
CA HIS A 160 -14.17 8.58 29.53
C HIS A 160 -13.86 7.29 30.27
N LYS A 161 -14.83 6.71 30.99
CA LYS A 161 -14.65 5.50 31.81
C LYS A 161 -14.06 4.37 30.99
N VAL A 162 -14.55 4.15 29.77
CA VAL A 162 -14.09 3.08 28.88
C VAL A 162 -12.58 3.15 28.61
N ILE A 163 -12.04 4.34 28.36
CA ILE A 163 -10.60 4.53 28.09
C ILE A 163 -9.80 4.30 29.36
N VAL A 164 -10.26 4.89 30.46
CA VAL A 164 -9.54 4.80 31.72
C VAL A 164 -9.53 3.38 32.28
N SER A 165 -10.64 2.65 32.18
CA SER A 165 -10.78 1.28 32.64
C SER A 165 -9.95 0.28 31.82
N LEU A 166 -9.69 0.56 30.54
CA LEU A 166 -8.86 -0.32 29.70
C LEU A 166 -7.42 -0.43 30.21
N ARG A 167 -6.89 0.66 30.76
CA ARG A 167 -5.56 0.67 31.35
C ARG A 167 -5.60 0.44 32.86
N PHE A 168 -6.66 0.90 33.52
CA PHE A 168 -6.77 0.91 34.97
C PHE A 168 -8.18 0.54 35.46
N PRO A 169 -8.54 -0.76 35.48
CA PRO A 169 -9.83 -1.20 36.00
C PRO A 169 -10.06 -0.79 37.46
N THR A 170 -9.00 -0.84 38.29
CA THR A 170 -9.02 -0.43 39.70
C THR A 170 -9.25 1.07 39.88
N PHE A 171 -8.95 1.89 38.85
CA PHE A 171 -9.21 3.31 38.91
C PHE A 171 -10.71 3.61 39.08
N LEU A 172 -11.58 2.73 38.55
CA LEU A 172 -13.02 2.85 38.74
C LEU A 172 -13.44 2.74 40.22
N GLU A 173 -12.67 2.07 41.07
CA GLU A 173 -12.95 1.95 42.51
C GLU A 173 -12.82 3.28 43.27
N PHE A 174 -12.08 4.24 42.72
CA PHE A 174 -11.92 5.57 43.32
C PHE A 174 -13.11 6.50 43.07
N PHE A 175 -14.05 6.13 42.20
CA PHE A 175 -15.20 6.95 41.87
C PHE A 175 -16.38 6.61 42.76
N ASP A 176 -17.02 7.65 43.28
CA ASP A 176 -18.29 7.51 43.97
C ASP A 176 -19.43 7.20 42.97
N LYS A 177 -20.65 7.03 43.49
CA LYS A 177 -21.85 6.84 42.65
C LYS A 177 -22.09 8.01 41.69
N SER A 178 -21.56 9.20 41.98
CA SER A 178 -21.67 10.40 41.15
C SER A 178 -20.60 10.50 40.07
N CYS A 179 -19.67 9.54 40.03
CA CYS A 179 -18.54 9.48 39.09
C CYS A 179 -17.60 10.70 39.21
N VAL A 180 -17.47 11.24 40.43
CA VAL A 180 -16.57 12.34 40.76
C VAL A 180 -15.41 11.85 41.61
N PHE A 181 -14.17 12.13 41.20
CA PHE A 181 -12.96 11.86 41.98
C PHE A 181 -12.25 13.16 42.35
N ASN A 182 -12.05 13.40 43.65
CA ASN A 182 -11.28 14.54 44.15
C ASN A 182 -9.81 14.13 44.34
N CYS A 183 -8.96 14.58 43.43
CA CYS A 183 -7.52 14.34 43.48
C CYS A 183 -6.85 15.42 44.33
N THR A 184 -6.50 15.09 45.57
CA THR A 184 -5.93 16.06 46.54
C THR A 184 -4.43 15.91 46.77
N LYS A 185 -3.82 14.83 46.29
CA LYS A 185 -2.41 14.49 46.55
C LYS A 185 -1.51 14.54 45.30
N VAL A 186 -2.04 15.02 44.18
CA VAL A 186 -1.35 15.12 42.89
C VAL A 186 -1.57 16.52 42.34
N THR A 187 -0.54 17.12 41.75
CA THR A 187 -0.70 18.42 41.08
C THR A 187 -1.51 18.25 39.79
N TYR A 188 -2.15 19.32 39.31
CA TYR A 188 -2.87 19.26 38.04
C TYR A 188 -1.94 18.86 36.88
N ASN A 189 -0.72 19.36 36.85
CA ASN A 189 0.24 19.08 35.78
C ASN A 189 0.63 17.60 35.73
N ASP A 190 0.98 17.04 36.89
CA ASP A 190 1.37 15.62 37.00
C ASP A 190 0.21 14.70 36.61
N LEU A 191 -1.00 15.05 37.05
CA LEU A 191 -2.21 14.30 36.70
C LEU A 191 -2.47 14.33 35.18
N MET A 192 -2.32 15.48 34.52
CA MET A 192 -2.51 15.58 33.06
C MET A 192 -1.47 14.76 32.28
N VAL A 193 -0.23 14.70 32.76
CA VAL A 193 0.81 13.85 32.15
C VAL A 193 0.44 12.37 32.24
N LEU A 194 -0.03 11.93 33.42
CA LEU A 194 -0.49 10.55 33.62
C LEU A 194 -1.73 10.23 32.78
N LEU A 195 -2.70 11.16 32.70
CA LEU A 195 -3.91 11.01 31.89
C LEU A 195 -3.61 10.96 30.40
N ARG A 196 -2.67 11.78 29.91
CA ARG A 196 -2.22 11.70 28.52
C ARG A 196 -1.67 10.31 28.23
N TRP A 197 -0.81 9.79 29.10
CA TRP A 197 -0.28 8.44 28.93
C TRP A 197 -1.38 7.35 29.02
N ILE A 198 -2.39 7.51 29.89
CA ILE A 198 -3.56 6.61 29.93
C ILE A 198 -4.28 6.58 28.57
N TYR A 199 -4.50 7.74 27.96
CA TYR A 199 -5.24 7.86 26.70
C TYR A 199 -4.42 7.37 25.51
N THR A 200 -3.20 7.84 25.36
CA THR A 200 -2.44 7.65 24.12
C THR A 200 -1.30 6.65 24.22
N GLY A 201 -0.92 6.25 25.44
CA GLY A 201 0.32 5.51 25.69
C GLY A 201 1.58 6.37 25.50
N THR A 202 1.47 7.66 25.16
CA THR A 202 2.63 8.54 25.00
C THR A 202 2.96 9.23 26.31
N PHE A 203 4.23 9.21 26.67
CA PHE A 203 4.72 9.81 27.91
C PHE A 203 5.84 10.80 27.59
N VAL A 204 5.72 12.03 28.10
CA VAL A 204 6.76 13.05 28.01
C VAL A 204 6.79 13.82 29.33
N HIS A 205 7.86 13.63 30.12
CA HIS A 205 8.08 14.39 31.36
C HIS A 205 9.58 14.64 31.56
N PRO A 206 10.00 15.87 31.93
CA PRO A 206 11.42 16.19 32.13
C PRO A 206 12.06 15.35 33.25
N HIS A 207 11.29 15.05 34.30
CA HIS A 207 11.74 14.26 35.45
C HIS A 207 10.68 13.20 35.81
N PRO A 208 10.64 12.03 35.14
CA PRO A 208 9.58 11.03 35.34
C PRO A 208 9.47 10.51 36.78
N GLU A 209 10.59 10.54 37.51
CA GLU A 209 10.71 10.15 38.92
C GLU A 209 9.81 10.99 39.86
N ASP A 210 9.55 12.25 39.50
CA ASP A 210 8.71 13.15 40.31
C ASP A 210 7.25 12.70 40.35
N LEU A 211 6.82 11.86 39.40
CA LEU A 211 5.46 11.32 39.35
C LEU A 211 5.25 10.13 40.29
N LYS A 212 6.29 9.57 40.91
CA LYS A 212 6.18 8.41 41.81
C LYS A 212 5.09 8.57 42.89
N PRO A 213 4.97 9.71 43.60
CA PRO A 213 3.91 9.89 44.60
C PRO A 213 2.52 9.82 43.98
N ALA A 214 2.34 10.42 42.80
CA ALA A 214 1.06 10.41 42.08
C ALA A 214 0.67 9.01 41.60
N ILE A 215 1.65 8.28 41.05
CA ILE A 215 1.51 6.89 40.61
C ILE A 215 1.08 5.97 41.75
N ILE A 216 1.71 6.11 42.92
CA ILE A 216 1.37 5.34 44.12
C ILE A 216 -0.03 5.71 44.61
N TYR A 217 -0.34 7.01 44.68
CA TYR A 217 -1.64 7.49 45.14
C TYR A 217 -2.79 6.98 44.26
N LEU A 218 -2.62 7.02 42.95
CA LEU A 218 -3.60 6.53 41.97
C LEU A 218 -3.53 5.01 41.76
N GLN A 219 -2.71 4.30 42.54
CA GLN A 219 -2.50 2.85 42.50
C GLN A 219 -2.19 2.32 41.08
N LEU A 220 -1.35 3.03 40.33
CA LEU A 220 -0.99 2.67 38.96
C LEU A 220 0.11 1.58 38.87
N PHE A 221 0.60 1.05 40.00
CA PHE A 221 1.52 -0.10 40.05
C PHE A 221 0.75 -1.44 40.00
N PRO A 222 1.26 -2.49 39.32
CA PRO A 222 2.54 -2.60 38.61
C PRO A 222 2.49 -2.26 37.11
N LEU A 223 1.46 -1.51 36.68
CA LEU A 223 1.10 -1.35 35.27
C LEU A 223 1.98 -0.35 34.50
N LEU A 224 2.66 0.55 35.19
CA LEU A 224 3.66 1.43 34.58
C LEU A 224 4.99 0.67 34.39
N PRO A 225 5.63 0.74 33.20
CA PRO A 225 6.99 0.25 33.02
C PRO A 225 7.96 1.04 33.89
N ASP A 226 9.19 0.54 34.00
CA ASP A 226 10.31 1.21 34.67
C ASP A 226 10.38 2.70 34.27
N LEU A 227 10.16 3.60 35.24
CA LEU A 227 10.06 5.04 35.03
C LEU A 227 11.34 5.63 34.40
N SER A 228 12.48 4.98 34.65
CA SER A 228 13.77 5.34 34.07
C SER A 228 13.83 5.12 32.55
N LYS A 229 12.99 4.23 32.00
CA LYS A 229 12.96 3.85 30.57
C LYS A 229 11.85 4.53 29.78
N LEU A 230 10.99 5.32 30.43
CA LEU A 230 9.84 5.97 29.78
C LEU A 230 10.24 7.05 28.76
N ASN A 231 11.42 7.67 28.91
CA ASN A 231 11.90 8.72 28.01
C ASN A 231 12.81 8.18 26.87
N GLU A 232 13.28 6.92 26.95
CA GLU A 232 14.30 6.38 26.02
C GLU A 232 13.72 5.92 24.67
N SER A 233 12.40 5.87 24.57
CA SER A 233 11.61 5.87 23.33
C SER A 233 10.16 6.12 23.76
N PRO A 234 9.25 6.59 22.88
CA PRO A 234 7.82 6.33 23.05
C PRO A 234 7.69 4.82 23.02
N SER A 235 7.96 4.20 24.17
CA SER A 235 8.00 2.78 24.34
C SER A 235 6.70 2.27 23.74
N LYS A 236 6.79 1.17 23.01
CA LYS A 236 5.63 0.36 22.62
C LYS A 236 4.97 -0.21 23.89
N THR A 237 4.65 0.64 24.86
CA THR A 237 3.77 0.41 25.98
C THR A 237 2.37 0.39 25.41
N THR A 238 2.14 -0.71 24.67
CA THR A 238 0.86 -1.27 24.24
C THR A 238 -0.22 -0.22 24.35
N VAL A 239 -0.42 0.61 23.30
CA VAL A 239 -1.65 1.40 23.09
C VAL A 239 -2.80 0.64 23.76
N PRO A 240 -3.65 1.28 24.61
CA PRO A 240 -4.74 0.54 25.26
C PRO A 240 -5.36 -0.34 24.19
N SER A 241 -5.28 -1.66 24.35
CA SER A 241 -5.63 -2.53 23.24
C SER A 241 -7.15 -2.51 23.22
N PHE A 242 -7.71 -1.50 22.56
CA PHE A 242 -9.14 -1.35 22.33
C PHE A 242 -9.67 -2.63 21.64
N LYS A 243 -8.80 -3.40 20.98
CA LYS A 243 -9.02 -4.80 20.59
C LYS A 243 -9.63 -5.69 21.68
N MET A 244 -9.30 -5.48 22.96
CA MET A 244 -9.85 -6.25 24.09
C MET A 244 -11.33 -5.95 24.36
N ILE A 245 -11.82 -4.78 23.96
CA ILE A 245 -13.23 -4.40 24.10
C ILE A 245 -13.94 -4.31 22.73
N PHE A 246 -13.25 -4.75 21.68
CA PHE A 246 -13.82 -4.84 20.35
C PHE A 246 -14.91 -5.90 20.36
N ASN A 247 -16.14 -5.49 20.00
CA ASN A 247 -17.30 -6.37 19.95
C ASN A 247 -17.63 -7.07 21.29
N GLU A 248 -17.28 -6.42 22.40
CA GLU A 248 -17.59 -6.88 23.76
C GLU A 248 -18.76 -6.08 24.36
N THR A 249 -19.54 -6.70 25.23
CA THR A 249 -20.66 -6.02 25.92
C THR A 249 -20.22 -5.23 27.16
N ALA A 250 -19.00 -5.43 27.64
CA ALA A 250 -18.49 -4.73 28.80
C ALA A 250 -18.34 -3.24 28.47
N LEU A 251 -19.03 -2.38 29.24
CA LEU A 251 -19.06 -0.92 29.06
C LEU A 251 -19.64 -0.44 27.72
N SER A 252 -20.19 -1.33 26.89
CA SER A 252 -20.85 -0.94 25.66
C SER A 252 -22.11 -0.13 25.96
N ASP A 253 -22.24 1.04 25.37
CA ASP A 253 -23.37 1.95 25.54
C ASP A 253 -24.24 2.04 24.27
N ILE A 254 -23.84 1.36 23.19
CA ILE A 254 -24.54 1.31 21.91
C ILE A 254 -24.46 -0.09 21.27
N THR A 255 -25.51 -0.49 20.55
CA THR A 255 -25.53 -1.65 19.66
C THR A 255 -25.78 -1.21 18.22
N LEU A 256 -24.85 -1.53 17.32
CA LEU A 256 -24.97 -1.27 15.89
C LEU A 256 -25.55 -2.51 15.20
N VAL A 257 -26.59 -2.33 14.39
CA VAL A 257 -27.27 -3.40 13.66
C VAL A 257 -26.95 -3.24 12.18
N VAL A 258 -26.31 -4.24 11.58
CA VAL A 258 -25.97 -4.26 10.15
C VAL A 258 -26.54 -5.53 9.54
N GLY A 259 -27.57 -5.37 8.70
CA GLY A 259 -28.40 -6.50 8.27
C GLY A 259 -29.02 -7.21 9.48
N ASN A 260 -28.65 -8.47 9.69
CA ASN A 260 -29.12 -9.28 10.82
C ASN A 260 -28.10 -9.40 11.97
N THR A 261 -26.92 -8.79 11.82
CA THR A 261 -25.83 -8.90 12.79
C THR A 261 -25.86 -7.70 13.75
N LYS A 262 -25.56 -7.95 15.02
CA LYS A 262 -25.50 -6.93 16.07
C LYS A 262 -24.07 -6.81 16.59
N TYR A 263 -23.60 -5.59 16.74
CA TYR A 263 -22.26 -5.25 17.21
C TYR A 263 -22.36 -4.33 18.43
N PRO A 264 -22.12 -4.81 19.66
CA PRO A 264 -21.92 -3.93 20.80
C PRO A 264 -20.68 -3.04 20.58
N ALA A 265 -20.79 -1.76 20.91
CA ALA A 265 -19.73 -0.78 20.71
C ALA A 265 -19.82 0.35 21.75
N HIS A 266 -18.90 1.32 21.61
CA HIS A 266 -18.69 2.42 22.55
C HIS A 266 -18.79 3.75 21.80
N GLN A 267 -19.76 4.60 22.15
CA GLN A 267 -20.01 5.86 21.45
C GLN A 267 -18.78 6.76 21.42
N GLN A 268 -18.00 6.80 22.51
CA GLN A 268 -16.77 7.58 22.63
C GLN A 268 -15.72 7.15 21.60
N ILE A 269 -15.52 5.84 21.43
CA ILE A 269 -14.51 5.27 20.52
C ILE A 269 -14.94 5.45 19.06
N LEU A 270 -16.22 5.23 18.77
CA LEU A 270 -16.78 5.49 17.45
C LEU A 270 -16.61 6.97 17.06
N SER A 271 -16.95 7.89 17.97
CA SER A 271 -16.92 9.33 17.69
C SER A 271 -15.53 9.93 17.56
N CYS A 272 -14.53 9.37 18.26
CA CYS A 272 -13.19 9.89 18.14
C CYS A 272 -12.61 9.58 16.75
N ARG A 273 -12.93 8.41 16.17
CA ARG A 273 -12.38 7.94 14.89
C ARG A 273 -13.30 8.11 13.66
N SER A 274 -14.58 8.42 13.86
CA SER A 274 -15.56 8.58 12.77
C SER A 274 -16.32 9.89 12.93
N SER A 275 -16.21 10.76 11.91
CA SER A 275 -16.96 12.01 11.86
C SER A 275 -18.47 11.78 11.71
N TYR A 276 -18.88 10.72 11.00
CA TYR A 276 -20.28 10.28 10.92
C TYR A 276 -20.89 10.03 12.31
N PHE A 277 -20.25 9.17 13.12
CA PHE A 277 -20.76 8.86 14.46
C PHE A 277 -20.67 10.07 15.40
N ARG A 278 -19.60 10.86 15.28
CA ARG A 278 -19.47 12.12 16.03
C ARG A 278 -20.65 13.05 15.76
N THR A 279 -20.95 13.33 14.50
CA THR A 279 -22.07 14.22 14.11
C THR A 279 -23.42 13.62 14.52
N MET A 280 -23.59 12.31 14.38
CA MET A 280 -24.79 11.59 14.80
C MET A 280 -25.07 11.78 16.30
N PHE A 281 -24.08 11.60 17.17
CA PHE A 281 -24.29 11.75 18.61
C PHE A 281 -24.33 13.22 19.08
N GLN A 282 -23.67 14.14 18.36
CA GLN A 282 -23.73 15.58 18.64
C GLN A 282 -25.11 16.20 18.36
N SER A 283 -25.76 15.76 17.28
CA SER A 283 -27.00 16.39 16.79
C SER A 283 -28.25 16.07 17.63
N GLY A 284 -28.12 15.34 18.73
CA GLY A 284 -29.22 15.12 19.67
C GLY A 284 -30.38 14.31 19.08
N PHE A 285 -30.10 13.38 18.16
CA PHE A 285 -31.10 12.42 17.67
C PHE A 285 -31.84 11.77 18.84
N LYS A 286 -33.16 11.58 18.71
CA LYS A 286 -34.07 11.16 19.79
C LYS A 286 -33.61 9.93 20.56
N GLU A 287 -32.78 9.10 19.93
CA GLU A 287 -32.26 7.86 20.48
C GLU A 287 -31.02 8.06 21.41
N SER A 288 -30.32 9.21 21.36
CA SER A 288 -29.02 9.42 22.04
C SER A 288 -29.04 9.43 23.58
N HIS A 289 -30.22 9.36 24.20
CA HIS A 289 -30.39 9.41 25.66
C HIS A 289 -30.92 8.08 26.26
N ALA A 290 -31.09 7.04 25.44
CA ALA A 290 -31.57 5.74 25.90
C ALA A 290 -30.43 4.87 26.43
N SER A 291 -30.61 4.25 27.60
CA SER A 291 -29.77 3.13 28.03
C SER A 291 -30.00 1.95 27.08
N ASN A 292 -28.96 1.55 26.35
CA ASN A 292 -28.97 0.57 25.23
C ASN A 292 -29.49 1.13 23.89
N LEU A 293 -28.87 2.22 23.44
CA LEU A 293 -29.07 2.79 22.10
C LEU A 293 -28.82 1.72 21.01
N THR A 294 -29.79 1.52 20.12
CA THR A 294 -29.64 0.63 18.97
C THR A 294 -29.73 1.43 17.67
N ILE A 295 -28.70 1.37 16.83
CA ILE A 295 -28.64 2.10 15.55
C ILE A 295 -28.51 1.13 14.39
N THR A 296 -29.34 1.29 13.37
CA THR A 296 -29.27 0.48 12.15
C THR A 296 -28.39 1.15 11.10
N VAL A 297 -27.36 0.45 10.63
CA VAL A 297 -26.49 0.84 9.52
C VAL A 297 -27.05 0.21 8.25
N LYS A 298 -27.57 1.03 7.32
CA LYS A 298 -28.39 0.56 6.19
C LYS A 298 -27.61 0.38 4.87
N GLU A 299 -26.36 0.83 4.79
CA GLU A 299 -25.64 1.01 3.53
C GLU A 299 -24.25 0.33 3.52
N THR A 300 -24.09 -0.76 4.28
CA THR A 300 -22.82 -1.48 4.34
C THR A 300 -23.04 -2.98 4.55
N LEU A 301 -22.23 -3.80 3.88
CA LEU A 301 -22.22 -5.24 4.08
C LEU A 301 -21.67 -5.56 5.49
N PRO A 302 -22.21 -6.57 6.20
CA PRO A 302 -21.77 -6.90 7.56
C PRO A 302 -20.26 -7.17 7.69
N GLU A 303 -19.66 -7.86 6.71
CA GLU A 303 -18.23 -8.18 6.66
C GLU A 303 -17.36 -6.93 6.47
N ILE A 304 -17.80 -5.99 5.65
CA ILE A 304 -17.11 -4.71 5.43
C ILE A 304 -17.23 -3.84 6.68
N PHE A 305 -18.42 -3.81 7.27
CA PHE A 305 -18.63 -3.07 8.51
C PHE A 305 -17.80 -3.62 9.68
N LEU A 306 -17.62 -4.94 9.75
CA LEU A 306 -16.76 -5.56 10.75
C LEU A 306 -15.30 -5.08 10.61
N GLU A 307 -14.76 -5.01 9.40
CA GLU A 307 -13.41 -4.47 9.15
C GLU A 307 -13.31 -2.97 9.45
N VAL A 308 -14.35 -2.18 9.14
CA VAL A 308 -14.44 -0.77 9.55
C VAL A 308 -14.43 -0.63 11.08
N LEU A 309 -15.24 -1.43 11.78
CA LEU A 309 -15.32 -1.40 13.22
C LEU A 309 -14.00 -1.85 13.85
N LYS A 310 -13.37 -2.90 13.31
CA LYS A 310 -12.04 -3.35 13.73
C LYS A 310 -11.02 -2.23 13.57
N TYR A 311 -10.99 -1.56 12.41
CA TYR A 311 -10.12 -0.42 12.18
C TYR A 311 -10.30 0.69 13.23
N ILE A 312 -11.54 1.05 13.56
CA ILE A 312 -11.84 2.05 14.60
C ILE A 312 -11.20 1.68 15.94
N TYR A 313 -11.13 0.39 16.28
CA TYR A 313 -10.58 -0.08 17.55
C TYR A 313 -9.10 -0.44 17.49
N THR A 314 -8.49 -0.66 16.32
CA THR A 314 -7.14 -1.24 16.28
C THR A 314 -6.17 -0.53 15.34
N ASP A 315 -6.62 0.41 14.51
CA ASP A 315 -5.87 0.94 13.36
C ASP A 315 -5.41 -0.16 12.37
N GLU A 316 -5.98 -1.36 12.46
CA GLU A 316 -5.69 -2.50 11.59
C GLU A 316 -6.90 -2.79 10.68
N VAL A 317 -6.64 -3.05 9.41
CA VAL A 317 -7.64 -3.48 8.42
C VAL A 317 -7.00 -4.41 7.41
N GLU A 318 -7.73 -5.44 6.98
CA GLU A 318 -7.28 -6.34 5.94
C GLU A 318 -7.87 -5.92 4.58
N ILE A 319 -7.01 -5.39 3.71
CA ILE A 319 -7.40 -4.91 2.38
C ILE A 319 -6.93 -5.92 1.33
N GLN A 320 -7.86 -6.38 0.50
CA GLN A 320 -7.70 -7.39 -0.53
C GLN A 320 -8.27 -6.89 -1.87
N GLU A 321 -7.98 -7.60 -2.96
CA GLU A 321 -8.39 -7.19 -4.32
C GLU A 321 -9.92 -7.14 -4.51
N ASP A 322 -10.66 -7.94 -3.77
CA ASP A 322 -12.12 -8.08 -3.87
C ASP A 322 -12.90 -7.17 -2.90
N ASN A 323 -12.25 -6.65 -1.85
CA ASN A 323 -12.93 -5.89 -0.79
C ASN A 323 -12.60 -4.38 -0.76
N TRP A 324 -11.51 -3.94 -1.39
CA TRP A 324 -10.99 -2.57 -1.22
C TRP A 324 -11.98 -1.49 -1.66
N GLN A 325 -12.78 -1.73 -2.71
CA GLN A 325 -13.79 -0.77 -3.19
C GLN A 325 -14.89 -0.55 -2.15
N ASN A 326 -15.36 -1.63 -1.54
CA ASN A 326 -16.38 -1.55 -0.49
C ASN A 326 -15.83 -0.89 0.77
N LEU A 327 -14.56 -1.17 1.13
CA LEU A 327 -13.89 -0.50 2.25
C LEU A 327 -13.70 0.99 2.00
N PHE A 328 -13.34 1.39 0.77
CA PHE A 328 -13.24 2.80 0.39
C PHE A 328 -14.60 3.51 0.49
N ASN A 329 -15.67 2.91 -0.06
CA ASN A 329 -17.00 3.49 0.03
C ASN A 329 -17.44 3.63 1.49
N ALA A 330 -17.18 2.60 2.31
CA ALA A 330 -17.47 2.65 3.73
C ALA A 330 -16.65 3.74 4.45
N SER A 331 -15.37 3.92 4.10
CA SER A 331 -14.54 4.97 4.71
C SER A 331 -15.08 6.38 4.44
N LEU A 332 -15.66 6.61 3.26
CA LEU A 332 -16.33 7.87 2.95
C LEU A 332 -17.65 8.02 3.72
N VAL A 333 -18.49 6.98 3.74
CA VAL A 333 -19.79 6.99 4.46
C VAL A 333 -19.60 7.26 5.95
N PHE A 334 -18.64 6.57 6.58
CA PHE A 334 -18.34 6.74 8.00
C PHE A 334 -17.39 7.92 8.27
N GLY A 335 -16.90 8.59 7.24
CA GLY A 335 -16.00 9.73 7.34
C GLY A 335 -14.73 9.41 8.14
N ILE A 336 -14.07 8.30 7.79
CA ILE A 336 -12.85 7.77 8.42
C ILE A 336 -11.67 7.99 7.46
N GLU A 337 -11.01 9.14 7.58
CA GLU A 337 -9.95 9.55 6.65
C GLU A 337 -8.74 8.59 6.66
N GLY A 338 -8.37 8.08 7.84
CA GLY A 338 -7.27 7.14 8.00
C GLY A 338 -7.48 5.84 7.20
N LEU A 339 -8.71 5.34 7.12
CA LEU A 339 -9.05 4.16 6.34
C LEU A 339 -8.97 4.46 4.82
N THR A 340 -9.47 5.62 4.38
CA THR A 340 -9.35 6.08 2.99
C THR A 340 -7.89 6.06 2.52
N ARG A 341 -6.97 6.54 3.38
CA ARG A 341 -5.53 6.56 3.10
C ARG A 341 -4.91 5.16 3.03
N MET A 342 -5.36 4.24 3.87
CA MET A 342 -4.90 2.84 3.80
C MET A 342 -5.32 2.18 2.48
N VAL A 343 -6.55 2.45 2.00
CA VAL A 343 -6.99 1.98 0.69
C VAL A 343 -6.18 2.63 -0.43
N GLU A 344 -5.91 3.94 -0.37
CA GLU A 344 -5.06 4.61 -1.36
C GLU A 344 -3.66 3.98 -1.42
N LYS A 345 -3.05 3.73 -0.27
CA LYS A 345 -1.73 3.07 -0.18
C LYS A 345 -1.75 1.66 -0.78
N PHE A 346 -2.80 0.89 -0.52
CA PHE A 346 -3.00 -0.42 -1.12
C PHE A 346 -3.09 -0.32 -2.66
N LEU A 347 -3.86 0.62 -3.19
CA LEU A 347 -3.96 0.85 -4.64
C LEU A 347 -2.60 1.25 -5.23
N ILE A 348 -1.86 2.14 -4.58
CA ILE A 348 -0.52 2.55 -5.04
C ILE A 348 0.43 1.35 -5.13
N GLN A 349 0.37 0.44 -4.16
CA GLN A 349 1.23 -0.74 -4.10
C GLN A 349 0.85 -1.81 -5.13
N ASN A 350 -0.44 -1.96 -5.42
CA ASN A 350 -0.97 -3.04 -6.27
C ASN A 350 -1.37 -2.61 -7.69
N THR A 351 -1.22 -1.33 -8.05
CA THR A 351 -1.45 -0.85 -9.43
C THR A 351 -0.42 -1.45 -10.39
N ASN A 352 -0.90 -2.13 -11.43
CA ASN A 352 -0.15 -2.85 -12.46
C ASN A 352 -0.82 -2.72 -13.85
N LEU A 353 -0.28 -3.38 -14.87
CA LEU A 353 -0.76 -3.29 -16.26
C LEU A 353 -2.20 -3.76 -16.45
N ASP A 354 -2.62 -4.77 -15.70
CA ASP A 354 -3.91 -5.41 -15.87
C ASP A 354 -5.03 -4.58 -15.26
N ASN A 355 -4.75 -3.87 -14.16
CA ASN A 355 -5.75 -3.13 -13.38
C ASN A 355 -5.66 -1.60 -13.51
N VAL A 356 -4.60 -1.02 -14.08
CA VAL A 356 -4.39 0.45 -14.11
C VAL A 356 -5.53 1.23 -14.77
N VAL A 357 -6.17 0.67 -15.81
CA VAL A 357 -7.30 1.31 -16.49
C VAL A 357 -8.52 1.41 -15.58
N LEU A 358 -8.80 0.35 -14.83
CA LEU A 358 -9.90 0.33 -13.86
C LEU A 358 -9.61 1.28 -12.70
N ILE A 359 -8.39 1.24 -12.17
CA ILE A 359 -7.94 2.11 -11.08
C ILE A 359 -7.98 3.59 -11.51
N TYR A 360 -7.62 3.91 -12.75
CA TYR A 360 -7.74 5.27 -13.29
C TYR A 360 -9.19 5.72 -13.38
N SER A 361 -10.08 4.86 -13.87
CA SER A 361 -11.51 5.17 -13.94
C SER A 361 -12.07 5.47 -12.54
N PHE A 362 -11.67 4.67 -11.55
CA PHE A 362 -12.01 4.90 -10.15
C PHE A 362 -11.43 6.20 -9.60
N TYR A 363 -10.15 6.49 -9.88
CA TYR A 363 -9.49 7.72 -9.46
C TYR A 363 -10.22 8.97 -9.97
N LEU A 364 -10.74 8.96 -11.20
CA LEU A 364 -11.46 10.11 -11.75
C LEU A 364 -12.74 10.47 -10.97
N GLU A 365 -13.39 9.48 -10.35
CA GLU A 365 -14.56 9.69 -9.50
C GLU A 365 -14.17 10.28 -8.13
N TYR A 366 -12.97 9.97 -7.64
CA TYR A 366 -12.55 10.24 -6.25
C TYR A 366 -11.19 10.95 -6.12
N ALA A 367 -10.84 11.78 -7.11
CA ALA A 367 -9.50 12.39 -7.20
C ALA A 367 -9.13 13.24 -5.97
N GLN A 368 -10.11 13.86 -5.31
CA GLN A 368 -9.87 14.66 -4.11
C GLN A 368 -9.49 13.79 -2.89
N GLN A 369 -10.03 12.58 -2.81
CA GLN A 369 -9.82 11.62 -1.72
C GLN A 369 -8.60 10.74 -1.95
N LEU A 370 -8.09 10.69 -3.20
CA LEU A 370 -6.96 9.86 -3.63
C LEU A 370 -5.83 10.71 -4.27
N PRO A 371 -5.29 11.73 -3.57
CA PRO A 371 -4.39 12.72 -4.15
C PRO A 371 -3.03 12.16 -4.59
N CYS A 372 -2.58 11.04 -4.02
CA CYS A 372 -1.29 10.40 -4.31
C CYS A 372 -1.39 9.31 -5.37
N LEU A 373 -2.58 8.74 -5.58
CA LEU A 373 -2.79 7.65 -6.53
C LEU A 373 -2.48 8.05 -7.98
N TYR A 374 -2.73 9.31 -8.33
CA TYR A 374 -2.52 9.83 -9.69
C TYR A 374 -1.08 9.63 -10.19
N GLU A 375 -0.07 9.91 -9.36
CA GLU A 375 1.33 9.79 -9.76
C GLU A 375 1.71 8.34 -10.04
N LYS A 376 1.15 7.39 -9.28
CA LYS A 376 1.34 5.96 -9.54
C LYS A 376 0.69 5.55 -10.86
N ILE A 377 -0.54 5.99 -11.12
CA ILE A 377 -1.25 5.72 -12.39
C ILE A 377 -0.42 6.27 -13.55
N ARG A 378 -0.04 7.56 -13.47
CA ARG A 378 0.76 8.24 -14.50
C ARG A 378 2.07 7.51 -14.78
N TYR A 379 2.73 7.01 -13.73
CA TYR A 379 3.95 6.22 -13.89
C TYR A 379 3.69 4.93 -14.68
N VAL A 380 2.72 4.12 -14.26
CA VAL A 380 2.42 2.84 -14.92
C VAL A 380 1.94 3.07 -16.36
N VAL A 381 1.03 4.02 -16.56
CA VAL A 381 0.52 4.38 -17.90
C VAL A 381 1.66 4.92 -18.77
N GLY A 382 2.43 5.87 -18.27
CA GLY A 382 3.48 6.54 -19.05
C GLY A 382 4.57 5.60 -19.56
N TYR A 383 4.97 4.59 -18.79
CA TYR A 383 5.98 3.61 -19.19
C TYR A 383 5.43 2.47 -20.05
N HIS A 384 4.14 2.13 -19.88
CA HIS A 384 3.56 0.93 -20.50
C HIS A 384 2.36 1.22 -21.42
N LEU A 385 2.14 2.49 -21.79
CA LEU A 385 1.07 2.93 -22.69
C LEU A 385 0.89 2.05 -23.94
N PRO A 386 1.95 1.65 -24.67
CA PRO A 386 1.82 0.82 -25.87
C PRO A 386 1.16 -0.54 -25.62
N LEU A 387 1.31 -1.08 -24.41
CA LEU A 387 0.69 -2.33 -23.99
C LEU A 387 -0.74 -2.08 -23.56
N ILE A 388 -0.95 -1.02 -22.78
CA ILE A 388 -2.25 -0.63 -22.24
C ILE A 388 -3.24 -0.33 -23.38
N VAL A 389 -2.83 0.38 -24.42
CA VAL A 389 -3.67 0.72 -25.59
C VAL A 389 -4.23 -0.53 -26.29
N ASN A 390 -3.52 -1.65 -26.21
CA ASN A 390 -3.95 -2.91 -26.82
C ASN A 390 -4.92 -3.73 -25.96
N THR A 391 -5.03 -3.42 -24.66
CA THR A 391 -5.93 -4.13 -23.72
C THR A 391 -7.39 -3.90 -24.06
N LYS A 392 -8.24 -4.88 -23.69
CA LYS A 392 -9.70 -4.75 -23.82
C LYS A 392 -10.24 -3.60 -22.96
N SER A 393 -9.71 -3.45 -21.75
CA SER A 393 -10.11 -2.42 -20.79
C SER A 393 -9.90 -1.01 -21.34
N PHE A 394 -8.74 -0.72 -21.95
CA PHE A 394 -8.49 0.59 -22.57
C PHE A 394 -9.42 0.85 -23.75
N LYS A 395 -9.62 -0.15 -24.62
CA LYS A 395 -10.50 -0.03 -25.79
C LYS A 395 -11.96 0.20 -25.42
N ALA A 396 -12.38 -0.20 -24.23
CA ALA A 396 -13.73 0.02 -23.70
C ALA A 396 -13.94 1.45 -23.16
N LEU A 397 -12.87 2.22 -22.92
CA LEU A 397 -12.98 3.60 -22.46
C LEU A 397 -13.59 4.53 -23.52
N SER A 398 -14.15 5.66 -23.06
CA SER A 398 -14.54 6.75 -23.97
C SER A 398 -13.30 7.35 -24.67
N LYS A 399 -13.48 7.91 -25.87
CA LYS A 399 -12.39 8.56 -26.63
C LYS A 399 -11.65 9.64 -25.82
N LYS A 400 -12.37 10.38 -24.99
CA LYS A 400 -11.79 11.41 -24.12
C LYS A 400 -10.81 10.80 -23.12
N LEU A 401 -11.22 9.74 -22.42
CA LEU A 401 -10.40 9.06 -21.43
C LEU A 401 -9.20 8.34 -22.05
N GLN A 402 -9.34 7.83 -23.27
CA GLN A 402 -8.21 7.28 -24.03
C GLN A 402 -7.17 8.37 -24.29
N GLN A 403 -7.62 9.55 -24.74
CA GLN A 403 -6.73 10.69 -24.95
C GLN A 403 -6.06 11.14 -23.66
N ASP A 404 -6.80 11.25 -22.55
CA ASP A 404 -6.25 11.65 -21.25
C ASP A 404 -5.13 10.69 -20.78
N LEU A 405 -5.29 9.38 -20.98
CA LEU A 405 -4.27 8.38 -20.68
C LEU A 405 -3.08 8.45 -21.64
N GLU A 406 -3.32 8.69 -22.92
CA GLU A 406 -2.27 8.85 -23.93
C GLU A 406 -1.38 10.08 -23.65
N GLU A 407 -1.96 11.14 -23.06
CA GLU A 407 -1.25 12.33 -22.62
C GLU A 407 -0.32 12.07 -21.42
N MET A 408 -0.53 10.99 -20.66
CA MET A 408 0.36 10.57 -19.55
C MET A 408 1.68 9.96 -20.02
N LYS A 409 1.90 9.83 -21.33
CA LYS A 409 3.16 9.34 -21.89
C LYS A 409 4.35 10.11 -21.31
N ILE A 410 5.38 9.37 -20.90
CA ILE A 410 6.64 9.99 -20.52
C ILE A 410 7.47 10.15 -21.79
N GLU A 411 7.83 11.39 -22.14
CA GLU A 411 8.76 11.68 -23.23
C GLU A 411 10.14 11.10 -22.89
N GLY A 412 10.36 9.90 -23.38
CA GLY A 412 11.65 9.26 -23.59
C GLY A 412 11.60 8.61 -24.96
N SER A 413 12.74 8.34 -25.59
CA SER A 413 12.83 7.73 -26.91
C SER A 413 12.39 6.25 -26.91
N TRP A 414 11.12 6.00 -26.63
CA TRP A 414 10.43 4.73 -26.83
C TRP A 414 9.85 4.74 -28.25
N ARG A 415 10.67 4.40 -29.25
CA ARG A 415 10.18 4.31 -30.63
C ARG A 415 9.34 3.06 -30.81
N ILE A 416 8.04 3.17 -30.56
CA ILE A 416 7.07 2.12 -30.91
C ILE A 416 6.26 2.52 -32.17
N ASP A 417 6.36 3.78 -32.61
CA ASP A 417 5.57 4.31 -33.73
C ASP A 417 6.33 4.35 -35.08
N GLN A 418 7.01 3.26 -35.43
CA GLN A 418 7.39 3.05 -36.84
C GLN A 418 6.70 1.80 -37.38
N PRO A 419 5.68 1.95 -38.25
CA PRO A 419 5.06 0.85 -38.99
C PRO A 419 6.03 0.09 -39.93
N ASN A 420 7.32 0.46 -39.96
CA ASN A 420 8.34 -0.04 -40.87
C ASN A 420 9.44 -0.87 -40.18
N LEU A 421 9.25 -1.33 -38.93
CA LEU A 421 10.18 -2.25 -38.25
C LEU A 421 9.71 -3.71 -38.18
N LEU A 422 8.59 -4.06 -38.80
CA LEU A 422 8.52 -5.39 -39.42
C LEU A 422 9.43 -5.34 -40.65
N PRO A 423 10.39 -6.26 -40.85
CA PRO A 423 11.17 -6.27 -42.06
C PRO A 423 10.20 -6.36 -43.23
N LYS A 424 10.08 -5.27 -44.01
CA LYS A 424 9.41 -5.30 -45.30
C LYS A 424 10.02 -6.46 -46.07
N LYS A 425 9.19 -7.39 -46.50
CA LYS A 425 9.57 -8.40 -47.47
C LYS A 425 10.15 -7.62 -48.66
N LYS A 426 11.47 -7.66 -48.85
CA LYS A 426 12.08 -7.09 -50.06
C LYS A 426 11.56 -7.93 -51.21
N GLU A 427 10.59 -7.38 -51.95
CA GLU A 427 10.30 -7.80 -53.31
C GLU A 427 11.63 -7.68 -54.08
N ASN A 428 12.10 -8.80 -54.64
CA ASN A 428 13.31 -8.92 -55.46
C ASN A 428 14.66 -9.26 -54.77
N CYS A 429 14.69 -10.11 -53.74
CA CYS A 429 15.92 -10.85 -53.42
C CYS A 429 15.77 -12.34 -53.78
N SER A 430 16.23 -12.71 -54.97
CA SER A 430 16.49 -14.10 -55.36
C SER A 430 17.74 -14.61 -54.62
N ILE A 431 17.58 -15.72 -53.92
CA ILE A 431 18.60 -16.41 -53.12
C ILE A 431 19.45 -17.26 -54.07
N GLN A 432 20.78 -17.07 -54.05
CA GLN A 432 21.75 -18.13 -54.33
C GLN A 432 22.35 -18.59 -53.00
#